data_AF-A0A0N9IGN6-F1
#
_entry.id   AF-A0A0N9IGN6-F1
#
_cell.length_a   1.000
_cell.length_b   1.000
_cell.length_c   1.000
_cell.angle_alpha   90.00
_cell.angle_beta   90.00
_cell.angle_gamma   90.00
#
_symmetry.space_group_name_H-M   'P 1'
#
loop_
_entity.id
_entity.type
_entity.pdbx_description
1 polymer ?
#
loop_
_entity_poly.entity_id
_entity_poly.type
_entity_poly.pdbx_seq_one_letter_code
_entity_poly.pdbx_strand_id
1 'polypeptide(L)'
;MVGMADEIGRRRIIGAAAGAIALGVAGGITLANQQWFSPEETAEQETKPVTADLSANSDAQTLLKWFRDLPKRQARRVVCGQQLDDITAASYDHIVEALVKRTGKHPAMLGVSVRDDWKRSDSRILVDHWRRGGLVTVDLHPSDPWNPNGGADSAWVADAKARKPDLRTLLVTSDSSPQRNAWRAQLERVGDLVEELGSAGVVVLLRPLHEGNGSWFWWGQDMPTRKTFARDLYRDVFFYITQTRRLHNVLWVYSPGASWDGPALSYYPGAEYVDMVCPSRYDDDMLMLGERTGQSPYNDYKDILTTGKPLGFAECGPEKKRDGSWDSRLILKQIREKYPAMTYFHCWNGWQGAVMELARLRFTEELLNDSWVITRDEVDWRQMAGPTTSSRPTTTSRPPKPTSTPPKTQNNPVIRPPVTR
;
A
#
# COMPACT_ATOMS: atom_id res chain seq x y z
N MET A 1 51.20 -31.65 -30.69
CA MET A 1 50.59 -32.72 -31.52
C MET A 1 49.09 -32.67 -31.24
N VAL A 2 48.32 -31.99 -32.09
CA VAL A 2 47.38 -32.57 -33.09
C VAL A 2 46.32 -33.46 -32.41
N GLY A 3 45.00 -33.22 -32.49
CA GLY A 3 44.22 -32.25 -33.26
C GLY A 3 42.70 -32.44 -33.08
N MET A 4 41.96 -31.61 -33.84
CA MET A 4 40.60 -31.78 -34.42
C MET A 4 39.41 -31.96 -33.44
N ALA A 5 38.48 -31.01 -33.26
CA ALA A 5 37.46 -30.49 -34.19
C ALA A 5 36.47 -31.56 -34.71
N ASP A 6 35.22 -31.53 -34.23
CA ASP A 6 34.01 -31.44 -35.08
C ASP A 6 32.69 -31.25 -34.30
N GLU A 7 32.10 -30.09 -34.57
CA GLU A 7 30.72 -29.65 -34.79
C GLU A 7 29.41 -30.45 -34.48
N ILE A 8 28.43 -29.60 -34.07
CA ILE A 8 26.98 -29.58 -34.36
C ILE A 8 25.99 -30.36 -33.46
N GLY A 9 25.14 -29.56 -32.80
CA GLY A 9 23.85 -30.01 -32.23
C GLY A 9 23.06 -28.90 -31.54
N ARG A 10 22.65 -27.85 -32.27
CA ARG A 10 21.78 -26.76 -31.79
C ARG A 10 20.45 -27.28 -31.19
N ARG A 11 20.16 -26.97 -29.92
CA ARG A 11 18.79 -26.72 -29.45
C ARG A 11 18.79 -25.55 -28.45
N ARG A 12 18.08 -24.48 -28.83
CA ARG A 12 17.83 -23.29 -28.00
C ARG A 12 16.89 -23.66 -26.85
N ILE A 13 17.35 -23.48 -25.61
CA ILE A 13 16.50 -23.32 -24.43
C ILE A 13 16.93 -22.00 -23.81
N ILE A 14 16.03 -21.01 -23.83
CA ILE A 14 16.23 -19.72 -23.17
C ILE A 14 15.90 -19.96 -21.69
N GLY A 15 16.93 -20.21 -20.89
CA GLY A 15 16.87 -20.13 -19.43
C GLY A 15 17.45 -18.79 -19.00
N ALA A 16 16.61 -17.93 -18.44
CA ALA A 16 17.07 -16.71 -17.76
C ALA A 16 17.75 -17.14 -16.45
N ALA A 17 19.09 -17.04 -16.41
CA ALA A 17 19.88 -17.29 -15.22
C ALA A 17 19.90 -16.03 -14.35
N ALA A 18 19.39 -16.16 -13.12
CA ALA A 18 19.67 -15.24 -12.03
C ALA A 18 21.14 -15.37 -11.64
N GLY A 19 21.88 -14.27 -11.73
CA GLY A 19 23.28 -14.19 -11.28
C GLY A 19 23.38 -13.35 -10.01
N ALA A 20 23.48 -14.00 -8.86
CA ALA A 20 24.03 -13.39 -7.65
C ALA A 20 25.54 -13.23 -7.82
N ILE A 21 26.09 -12.05 -7.53
CA ILE A 21 27.55 -11.87 -7.41
C ILE A 21 27.86 -11.32 -6.03
N ALA A 22 28.53 -12.16 -5.24
CA ALA A 22 29.25 -11.81 -4.04
C ALA A 22 30.47 -10.97 -4.41
N LEU A 23 30.67 -9.83 -3.72
CA LEU A 23 31.88 -9.03 -3.84
C LEU A 23 32.81 -9.35 -2.67
N GLY A 24 33.74 -10.27 -2.94
CA GLY A 24 35.02 -10.40 -2.26
C GLY A 24 36.10 -9.67 -3.05
N VAL A 25 36.99 -9.01 -2.31
CA VAL A 25 37.92 -7.96 -2.73
C VAL A 25 38.98 -8.42 -3.75
N ALA A 26 39.36 -7.47 -4.62
CA ALA A 26 40.69 -7.25 -5.25
C ALA A 26 40.75 -7.41 -6.78
N GLY A 27 41.15 -6.32 -7.45
CA GLY A 27 41.61 -6.32 -8.84
C GLY A 27 40.66 -5.63 -9.81
N GLY A 28 40.90 -4.35 -10.08
CA GLY A 28 40.15 -3.57 -11.05
C GLY A 28 40.31 -4.12 -12.47
N ILE A 29 39.18 -4.32 -13.14
CA ILE A 29 39.08 -4.34 -14.59
C ILE A 29 37.90 -3.42 -14.94
N THR A 30 38.23 -2.30 -15.59
CA THR A 30 37.29 -1.31 -16.11
C THR A 30 36.51 -1.95 -17.26
N LEU A 31 35.27 -2.37 -17.02
CA LEU A 31 34.34 -2.72 -18.09
C LEU A 31 33.72 -1.43 -18.63
N ALA A 32 33.98 -1.17 -19.91
CA ALA A 32 33.46 -0.03 -20.64
C ALA A 32 31.92 -0.03 -20.62
N ASN A 33 31.34 1.14 -20.32
CA ASN A 33 29.92 1.45 -20.44
C ASN A 33 29.42 1.07 -21.84
N GLN A 34 28.72 -0.05 -21.97
CA GLN A 34 27.64 -0.10 -22.94
C GLN A 34 26.46 0.64 -22.31
N GLN A 35 26.23 1.88 -22.74
CA GLN A 35 24.98 2.58 -22.46
C GLN A 35 23.93 1.97 -23.40
N TRP A 36 23.10 1.10 -22.85
CA TRP A 36 21.97 0.47 -23.57
C TRP A 36 20.80 1.43 -23.80
N PHE A 37 20.86 2.62 -23.19
CA PHE A 37 19.84 3.65 -23.25
C PHE A 37 20.50 5.01 -23.45
N SER A 38 19.81 5.90 -24.15
CA SER A 38 20.23 7.28 -24.29
C SER A 38 20.20 8.02 -22.93
N PRO A 39 20.96 9.11 -22.74
CA PRO A 39 20.89 9.94 -21.53
C PRO A 39 19.47 10.45 -21.24
N GLU A 40 18.67 10.65 -22.29
CA GLU A 40 17.28 11.07 -22.21
C GLU A 40 16.37 9.92 -21.74
N GLU A 41 16.55 8.69 -22.25
CA GLU A 41 15.87 7.48 -21.72
C GLU A 41 16.28 7.15 -20.28
N THR A 42 17.54 7.40 -19.91
CA THR A 42 18.05 7.22 -18.55
C THR A 42 17.43 8.25 -17.60
N ALA A 43 17.33 9.52 -18.01
CA ALA A 43 16.63 10.56 -17.29
C ALA A 43 15.09 10.33 -17.24
N GLU A 44 14.51 9.71 -18.28
CA GLU A 44 13.10 9.32 -18.30
C GLU A 44 12.80 8.12 -17.38
N GLN A 45 13.76 7.19 -17.22
CA GLN A 45 13.71 6.09 -16.23
C GLN A 45 13.89 6.59 -14.79
N GLU A 46 14.73 7.60 -14.56
CA GLU A 46 14.88 8.25 -13.25
C GLU A 46 13.64 9.08 -12.85
N THR A 47 12.75 9.41 -13.80
CA THR A 47 11.59 10.29 -13.56
C THR A 47 10.23 9.61 -13.57
N LYS A 48 10.10 8.35 -14.03
CA LYS A 48 8.89 7.55 -13.81
C LYS A 48 8.88 7.02 -12.36
N PRO A 49 7.83 7.25 -11.57
CA PRO A 49 7.70 6.59 -10.28
C PRO A 49 7.62 5.09 -10.51
N VAL A 50 8.72 4.40 -10.23
CA VAL A 50 8.73 2.95 -10.16
C VAL A 50 8.00 2.59 -8.87
N THR A 51 6.78 2.07 -9.01
CA THR A 51 6.06 1.39 -7.94
C THR A 51 6.87 0.19 -7.47
N ALA A 52 6.76 -0.17 -6.20
CA ALA A 52 7.41 -1.34 -5.62
C ALA A 52 7.00 -2.62 -6.37
N ASP A 53 5.70 -2.75 -6.66
CA ASP A 53 5.23 -3.74 -7.64
C ASP A 53 5.46 -3.21 -9.06
N LEU A 54 6.39 -3.83 -9.78
CA LEU A 54 6.68 -3.48 -11.19
C LEU A 54 5.50 -3.77 -12.13
N SER A 55 4.53 -4.56 -11.69
CA SER A 55 3.29 -4.84 -12.42
C SER A 55 2.10 -4.01 -11.94
N ALA A 56 2.30 -3.04 -11.04
CA ALA A 56 1.23 -2.17 -10.53
C ALA A 56 0.42 -1.57 -11.68
N ASN A 57 -0.90 -1.48 -11.51
CA ASN A 57 -1.78 -0.95 -12.54
C ASN A 57 -1.58 0.57 -12.75
N SER A 58 -2.11 1.09 -13.85
CA SER A 58 -1.95 2.51 -14.22
C SER A 58 -2.45 3.48 -13.15
N ASP A 59 -3.51 3.11 -12.44
CA ASP A 59 -4.11 3.96 -11.41
C ASP A 59 -3.21 4.05 -10.18
N ALA A 60 -2.62 2.94 -9.75
CA ALA A 60 -1.64 2.91 -8.66
C ALA A 60 -0.39 3.73 -9.03
N GLN A 61 0.15 3.55 -10.23
CA GLN A 61 1.28 4.35 -10.72
C GLN A 61 0.95 5.86 -10.75
N THR A 62 -0.22 6.22 -11.25
CA THR A 62 -0.67 7.62 -11.33
C THR A 62 -0.89 8.23 -9.95
N LEU A 63 -1.49 7.47 -9.02
CA LEU A 63 -1.72 7.90 -7.65
C LEU A 63 -0.40 8.09 -6.89
N LEU A 64 0.57 7.18 -7.07
CA LEU A 64 1.90 7.33 -6.48
C LEU A 64 2.62 8.58 -7.01
N LYS A 65 2.53 8.82 -8.32
CA LYS A 65 3.05 10.05 -8.94
C LYS A 65 2.41 11.29 -8.31
N TRP A 66 1.09 11.26 -8.14
CA TRP A 66 0.34 12.36 -7.54
C TRP A 66 0.85 12.69 -6.15
N PHE A 67 0.98 11.70 -5.26
CA PHE A 67 1.56 11.89 -3.93
C PHE A 67 2.97 12.49 -3.99
N ARG A 68 3.84 12.00 -4.89
CA ARG A 68 5.20 12.54 -5.07
C ARG A 68 5.22 14.01 -5.52
N ASP A 69 4.21 14.45 -6.25
CA ASP A 69 4.11 15.82 -6.75
C ASP A 69 3.44 16.78 -5.76
N LEU A 70 2.70 16.28 -4.76
CA LEU A 70 1.99 17.12 -3.77
C LEU A 70 2.88 18.15 -3.05
N PRO A 71 4.12 17.83 -2.58
CA PRO A 71 4.98 18.82 -1.92
C PRO A 71 5.40 20.00 -2.82
N LYS A 72 5.29 19.86 -4.15
CA LYS A 72 5.65 20.91 -5.12
C LYS A 72 4.55 21.94 -5.31
N ARG A 73 3.31 21.66 -4.85
CA ARG A 73 2.15 22.53 -5.04
C ARG A 73 2.18 23.70 -4.04
N GLN A 74 1.53 24.80 -4.40
CA GLN A 74 1.38 25.97 -3.52
C GLN A 74 0.15 25.88 -2.58
N ALA A 75 -0.85 25.09 -3.00
CA ALA A 75 -2.07 24.75 -2.27
C ALA A 75 -2.40 23.27 -2.54
N ARG A 76 -3.34 22.68 -1.81
CA ARG A 76 -3.78 21.28 -1.95
C ARG A 76 -2.59 20.32 -1.97
N ARG A 77 -1.87 20.28 -0.85
CA ARG A 77 -0.63 19.53 -0.63
C ARG A 77 -0.79 18.35 0.32
N VAL A 78 -1.78 18.40 1.21
CA VAL A 78 -1.88 17.49 2.35
C VAL A 78 -3.26 16.82 2.34
N VAL A 79 -3.32 15.54 2.03
CA VAL A 79 -4.55 14.75 2.07
C VAL A 79 -5.01 14.59 3.53
N CYS A 80 -6.28 14.94 3.81
CA CYS A 80 -6.86 14.63 5.11
C CYS A 80 -7.41 13.19 5.13
N GLY A 81 -7.05 12.47 6.19
CA GLY A 81 -7.45 11.09 6.39
C GLY A 81 -8.15 10.87 7.73
N GLN A 82 -9.07 9.91 7.75
CA GLN A 82 -9.79 9.49 8.95
C GLN A 82 -9.91 7.96 8.98
N GLN A 83 -9.50 7.36 10.10
CA GLN A 83 -9.67 5.94 10.38
C GLN A 83 -11.10 5.67 10.87
N LEU A 84 -11.70 4.56 10.43
CA LEU A 84 -12.88 3.95 11.03
C LEU A 84 -12.47 2.93 12.09
N ASP A 85 -13.32 2.73 13.09
CA ASP A 85 -13.14 1.68 14.10
C ASP A 85 -13.28 0.28 13.50
N ASP A 86 -14.37 0.08 12.76
CA ASP A 86 -14.69 -1.12 12.01
C ASP A 86 -15.26 -0.73 10.66
N ILE A 87 -15.24 -1.67 9.71
CA ILE A 87 -15.79 -1.47 8.38
C ILE A 87 -17.32 -1.61 8.42
N THR A 88 -18.01 -0.78 9.19
CA THR A 88 -19.46 -0.86 9.37
C THR A 88 -20.14 0.46 9.10
N ALA A 89 -21.41 0.41 8.69
CA ALA A 89 -22.23 1.61 8.48
C ALA A 89 -22.32 2.42 9.78
N ALA A 90 -22.42 1.76 10.94
CA ALA A 90 -22.45 2.43 12.24
C ALA A 90 -21.16 3.19 12.53
N SER A 91 -19.98 2.63 12.24
CA SER A 91 -18.70 3.32 12.40
C SER A 91 -18.59 4.51 11.42
N TYR A 92 -18.99 4.30 10.17
CA TYR A 92 -19.01 5.37 9.16
C TYR A 92 -19.93 6.52 9.57
N ASP A 93 -21.14 6.24 10.05
CA ASP A 93 -22.08 7.25 10.52
C ASP A 93 -21.55 8.00 11.75
N HIS A 94 -20.99 7.27 12.72
CA HIS A 94 -20.45 7.84 13.95
C HIS A 94 -19.28 8.79 13.70
N ILE A 95 -18.43 8.48 12.72
CA ILE A 95 -17.17 9.19 12.49
C ILE A 95 -17.28 10.13 11.29
N VAL A 96 -17.62 9.61 10.12
CA VAL A 96 -17.58 10.35 8.86
C VAL A 96 -18.81 11.23 8.70
N GLU A 97 -20.03 10.69 8.88
CA GLU A 97 -21.24 11.52 8.78
C GLU A 97 -21.32 12.57 9.90
N ALA A 98 -20.82 12.25 11.10
CA ALA A 98 -20.66 13.24 12.16
C ALA A 98 -19.70 14.38 11.76
N LEU A 99 -18.56 14.05 11.14
CA LEU A 99 -17.61 15.04 10.61
C LEU A 99 -18.26 15.90 9.52
N VAL A 100 -18.96 15.29 8.56
CA VAL A 100 -19.62 15.98 7.46
C VAL A 100 -20.74 16.88 7.98
N LYS A 101 -21.56 16.41 8.92
CA LYS A 101 -22.62 17.21 9.55
C LYS A 101 -22.07 18.45 10.26
N ARG A 102 -20.89 18.32 10.89
CA ARG A 102 -20.25 19.42 11.60
C ARG A 102 -19.56 20.40 10.65
N THR A 103 -18.83 19.91 9.65
CA THR A 103 -17.86 20.71 8.88
C THR A 103 -18.27 20.96 7.43
N GLY A 104 -19.23 20.20 6.90
CA GLY A 104 -19.57 20.16 5.47
C GLY A 104 -18.52 19.47 4.59
N LYS A 105 -17.46 18.89 5.17
CA LYS A 105 -16.33 18.30 4.45
C LYS A 105 -16.24 16.80 4.68
N HIS A 106 -15.88 16.07 3.62
CA HIS A 106 -15.58 14.64 3.69
C HIS A 106 -14.06 14.43 3.78
N PRO A 107 -13.58 13.42 4.55
CA PRO A 107 -12.16 13.08 4.56
C PRO A 107 -11.74 12.63 3.16
N ALA A 108 -10.59 13.07 2.67
CA ALA A 108 -10.12 12.62 1.36
C ALA A 108 -9.75 11.14 1.36
N MET A 109 -9.11 10.67 2.43
CA MET A 109 -8.73 9.28 2.61
C MET A 109 -9.54 8.64 3.74
N LEU A 110 -10.15 7.49 3.44
CA LEU A 110 -10.82 6.66 4.43
C LEU A 110 -9.92 5.48 4.77
N GLY A 111 -9.72 5.23 6.07
CA GLY A 111 -8.88 4.15 6.57
C GLY A 111 -9.68 3.14 7.38
N VAL A 112 -9.24 1.90 7.31
CA VAL A 112 -9.84 0.78 8.06
C VAL A 112 -8.78 -0.19 8.55
N SER A 113 -9.10 -0.83 9.67
CA SER A 113 -8.33 -1.93 10.24
C SER A 113 -8.97 -3.26 9.84
N VAL A 114 -8.26 -4.09 9.07
CA VAL A 114 -8.74 -5.44 8.75
C VAL A 114 -8.37 -6.39 9.88
N ARG A 115 -9.42 -6.99 10.45
CA ARG A 115 -9.36 -8.03 11.48
C ARG A 115 -9.79 -9.38 10.88
N ASP A 116 -9.64 -10.45 11.66
CA ASP A 116 -9.92 -11.82 11.19
C ASP A 116 -11.40 -12.10 10.90
N ASP A 117 -12.30 -11.27 11.40
CA ASP A 117 -13.76 -11.41 11.36
C ASP A 117 -14.45 -10.47 10.37
N TRP A 118 -13.69 -9.71 9.56
CA TRP A 118 -14.23 -8.85 8.51
C TRP A 118 -15.08 -9.66 7.50
N LYS A 119 -16.13 -9.05 6.95
CA LYS A 119 -17.02 -9.70 5.96
C LYS A 119 -16.98 -8.96 4.64
N ARG A 120 -17.02 -9.70 3.51
CA ARG A 120 -17.08 -9.12 2.15
C ARG A 120 -18.10 -7.99 1.97
N SER A 121 -19.29 -8.10 2.60
CA SER A 121 -20.31 -7.04 2.58
C SER A 121 -19.80 -5.66 3.00
N ASP A 122 -18.78 -5.64 3.84
CA ASP A 122 -18.30 -4.46 4.51
C ASP A 122 -17.44 -3.59 3.54
N SER A 123 -16.88 -4.17 2.45
CA SER A 123 -16.01 -3.45 1.50
C SER A 123 -16.75 -2.33 0.78
N ARG A 124 -18.09 -2.43 0.72
CA ARG A 124 -18.96 -1.49 0.01
C ARG A 124 -18.74 -0.06 0.46
N ILE A 125 -18.46 0.16 1.74
CA ILE A 125 -18.17 1.48 2.29
C ILE A 125 -16.91 2.07 1.64
N LEU A 126 -15.85 1.25 1.47
CA LEU A 126 -14.61 1.66 0.83
C LEU A 126 -14.80 1.89 -0.67
N VAL A 127 -15.54 1.00 -1.34
CA VAL A 127 -15.86 1.12 -2.77
C VAL A 127 -16.67 2.39 -3.03
N ASP A 128 -17.65 2.69 -2.19
CA ASP A 128 -18.51 3.88 -2.32
C ASP A 128 -17.72 5.16 -2.04
N HIS A 129 -16.83 5.17 -1.04
CA HIS A 129 -15.92 6.29 -0.79
C HIS A 129 -15.02 6.56 -1.99
N TRP A 130 -14.42 5.50 -2.57
CA TRP A 130 -13.58 5.59 -3.76
C TRP A 130 -14.34 6.13 -4.97
N ARG A 131 -15.55 5.62 -5.24
CA ARG A 131 -16.41 6.05 -6.35
C ARG A 131 -16.82 7.52 -6.25
N ARG A 132 -16.89 8.06 -5.03
CA ARG A 132 -17.14 9.48 -4.76
C ARG A 132 -15.89 10.35 -4.83
N GLY A 133 -14.77 9.80 -5.33
CA GLY A 133 -13.52 10.53 -5.55
C GLY A 133 -12.46 10.32 -4.47
N GLY A 134 -12.81 9.67 -3.36
CA GLY A 134 -11.90 9.45 -2.24
C GLY A 134 -10.80 8.43 -2.48
N LEU A 135 -9.91 8.31 -1.48
CA LEU A 135 -8.80 7.38 -1.40
C LEU A 135 -9.05 6.36 -0.28
N VAL A 136 -8.41 5.19 -0.38
CA VAL A 136 -8.58 4.10 0.59
C VAL A 136 -7.21 3.66 1.11
N THR A 137 -7.08 3.60 2.44
CA THR A 137 -5.94 3.00 3.13
C THR A 137 -6.41 1.84 4.00
N VAL A 138 -5.60 0.79 4.10
CA VAL A 138 -5.93 -0.43 4.85
C VAL A 138 -4.72 -0.83 5.69
N ASP A 139 -4.91 -0.93 6.99
CA ASP A 139 -3.98 -1.60 7.89
C ASP A 139 -4.52 -2.94 8.37
N LEU A 140 -3.64 -3.72 8.98
CA LEU A 140 -3.92 -5.08 9.42
C LEU A 140 -3.74 -5.18 10.92
N HIS A 141 -4.76 -5.71 11.60
CA HIS A 141 -4.72 -6.14 13.00
C HIS A 141 -5.03 -7.64 13.11
N PRO A 142 -4.17 -8.51 12.54
CA PRO A 142 -4.39 -9.95 12.54
C PRO A 142 -4.22 -10.52 13.96
N SER A 143 -5.06 -11.50 14.32
CA SER A 143 -4.91 -12.22 15.59
C SER A 143 -3.54 -12.89 15.67
N ASP A 144 -2.98 -13.01 16.87
CA ASP A 144 -1.69 -13.65 17.11
C ASP A 144 -1.75 -15.15 16.74
N PRO A 145 -0.95 -15.63 15.76
CA PRO A 145 -0.93 -17.04 15.37
C PRO A 145 -0.56 -18.01 16.50
N TRP A 146 0.14 -17.54 17.54
CA TRP A 146 0.47 -18.32 18.73
C TRP A 146 -0.61 -18.26 19.83
N ASN A 147 -1.63 -17.42 19.66
CA ASN A 147 -2.77 -17.31 20.56
C ASN A 147 -4.11 -17.44 19.78
N PRO A 148 -4.44 -18.63 19.26
CA PRO A 148 -5.62 -18.82 18.41
C PRO A 148 -6.96 -18.56 19.12
N ASN A 149 -6.97 -18.49 20.45
CA ASN A 149 -8.17 -18.20 21.25
C ASN A 149 -8.27 -16.71 21.65
N GLY A 150 -7.29 -15.88 21.28
CA GLY A 150 -7.24 -14.48 21.68
C GLY A 150 -8.14 -13.55 20.86
N GLY A 151 -8.63 -13.99 19.69
CA GLY A 151 -9.46 -13.18 18.81
C GLY A 151 -8.74 -11.94 18.27
N ALA A 152 -9.50 -11.00 17.70
CA ALA A 152 -8.94 -9.83 17.02
C ALA A 152 -8.07 -8.94 17.93
N ASP A 153 -8.39 -8.87 19.23
CA ASP A 153 -7.62 -8.08 20.20
C ASP A 153 -6.23 -8.68 20.50
N SER A 154 -5.98 -9.93 20.10
CA SER A 154 -4.66 -10.57 20.27
C SER A 154 -3.57 -10.04 19.34
N ALA A 155 -3.90 -9.13 18.41
CA ALA A 155 -2.89 -8.36 17.70
C ALA A 155 -1.93 -7.66 18.70
N TRP A 156 -2.49 -7.11 19.79
CA TRP A 156 -1.74 -6.56 20.92
C TRP A 156 -1.33 -7.66 21.90
N VAL A 157 -0.05 -7.68 22.28
CA VAL A 157 0.44 -8.63 23.28
C VAL A 157 0.06 -8.17 24.69
N ALA A 158 -0.25 -9.13 25.56
CA ALA A 158 -0.57 -8.86 26.96
C ALA A 158 0.62 -8.25 27.74
N ASP A 159 1.85 -8.61 27.38
CA ASP A 159 3.07 -8.03 27.93
C ASP A 159 4.04 -7.63 26.80
N ALA A 160 4.17 -6.32 26.58
CA ALA A 160 5.05 -5.74 25.58
C ALA A 160 6.55 -5.92 25.89
N LYS A 161 6.91 -6.44 27.06
CA LYS A 161 8.29 -6.76 27.48
C LYS A 161 8.62 -8.25 27.39
N ALA A 162 7.61 -9.10 27.17
CA ALA A 162 7.81 -10.53 27.10
C ALA A 162 8.63 -10.96 25.87
N ARG A 163 9.25 -12.13 25.99
CA ARG A 163 9.92 -12.80 24.88
C ARG A 163 8.91 -13.08 23.77
N LYS A 164 9.22 -12.71 22.53
CA LYS A 164 8.36 -13.01 21.37
C LYS A 164 8.77 -14.29 20.63
N PRO A 165 7.82 -15.01 20.03
CA PRO A 165 8.11 -16.12 19.14
C PRO A 165 8.94 -15.72 17.92
N ASP A 166 9.59 -16.69 17.30
CA ASP A 166 10.34 -16.47 16.06
C ASP A 166 9.40 -16.35 14.86
N LEU A 167 9.19 -15.12 14.39
CA LEU A 167 8.32 -14.82 13.24
C LEU A 167 8.72 -15.55 11.95
N ARG A 168 9.97 -16.03 11.84
CA ARG A 168 10.40 -16.80 10.66
C ARG A 168 9.61 -18.10 10.50
N THR A 169 9.02 -18.66 11.55
CA THR A 169 8.18 -19.87 11.45
C THR A 169 6.94 -19.64 10.60
N LEU A 170 6.50 -18.38 10.43
CA LEU A 170 5.34 -18.04 9.62
C LEU A 170 5.68 -17.93 8.13
N LEU A 171 6.94 -17.71 7.75
CA LEU A 171 7.36 -17.45 6.36
C LEU A 171 6.98 -18.60 5.42
N VAL A 172 6.75 -18.29 4.14
CA VAL A 172 6.38 -19.31 3.15
C VAL A 172 7.47 -20.36 2.96
N THR A 173 8.72 -20.00 3.22
CA THR A 173 9.91 -20.87 3.14
C THR A 173 10.05 -21.84 4.30
N SER A 174 9.26 -21.70 5.36
CA SER A 174 9.32 -22.53 6.56
C SER A 174 8.38 -23.73 6.46
N ASP A 175 8.66 -24.78 7.23
CA ASP A 175 7.79 -25.96 7.33
C ASP A 175 6.38 -25.57 7.77
N SER A 176 5.38 -26.35 7.32
CA SER A 176 4.01 -26.16 7.79
C SER A 176 3.93 -26.36 9.30
N SER A 177 3.21 -25.45 9.95
CA SER A 177 2.90 -25.45 11.38
C SER A 177 1.50 -24.89 11.58
N PRO A 178 0.83 -25.15 12.71
CA PRO A 178 -0.46 -24.53 13.01
C PRO A 178 -0.43 -23.00 12.91
N GLN A 179 0.66 -22.38 13.38
CA GLN A 179 0.86 -20.93 13.36
C GLN A 179 1.02 -20.42 11.92
N ARG A 180 1.84 -21.09 11.09
CA ARG A 180 1.98 -20.75 9.67
C ARG A 180 0.64 -20.89 8.97
N ASN A 181 -0.11 -21.97 9.20
CA ASN A 181 -1.41 -22.17 8.57
C ASN A 181 -2.43 -21.09 8.98
N ALA A 182 -2.43 -20.68 10.26
CA ALA A 182 -3.24 -19.56 10.73
C ALA A 182 -2.87 -18.23 10.03
N TRP A 183 -1.57 -17.92 9.95
CA TRP A 183 -1.08 -16.74 9.23
C TRP A 183 -1.45 -16.76 7.73
N ARG A 184 -1.36 -17.91 7.07
CA ARG A 184 -1.77 -18.04 5.66
C ARG A 184 -3.27 -17.80 5.47
N ALA A 185 -4.11 -18.32 6.34
CA ALA A 185 -5.55 -18.06 6.30
C ALA A 185 -5.88 -16.57 6.52
N GLN A 186 -5.12 -15.87 7.38
CA GLN A 186 -5.25 -14.42 7.55
C GLN A 186 -4.85 -13.67 6.27
N LEU A 187 -3.73 -14.05 5.62
CA LEU A 187 -3.34 -13.44 4.34
C LEU A 187 -4.32 -13.72 3.21
N GLU A 188 -4.96 -14.88 3.19
CA GLU A 188 -6.03 -15.19 2.22
C GLU A 188 -7.18 -14.18 2.34
N ARG A 189 -7.62 -13.86 3.56
CA ARG A 189 -8.66 -12.84 3.80
C ARG A 189 -8.24 -11.44 3.35
N VAL A 190 -6.98 -11.06 3.59
CA VAL A 190 -6.43 -9.79 3.11
C VAL A 190 -6.42 -9.76 1.58
N GLY A 191 -5.95 -10.83 0.94
CA GLY A 191 -5.96 -10.95 -0.52
C GLY A 191 -7.38 -10.89 -1.10
N ASP A 192 -8.36 -11.50 -0.42
CA ASP A 192 -9.77 -11.47 -0.80
C ASP A 192 -10.36 -10.06 -0.80
N LEU A 193 -10.02 -9.24 0.21
CA LEU A 193 -10.40 -7.83 0.26
C LEU A 193 -9.71 -7.03 -0.84
N VAL A 194 -8.39 -7.18 -1.00
CA VAL A 194 -7.62 -6.45 -2.02
C VAL A 194 -8.13 -6.76 -3.43
N GLU A 195 -8.45 -8.01 -3.71
CA GLU A 195 -9.03 -8.47 -4.98
C GLU A 195 -10.42 -7.88 -5.21
N GLU A 196 -11.27 -7.87 -4.19
CA GLU A 196 -12.61 -7.30 -4.28
C GLU A 196 -12.57 -5.78 -4.53
N LEU A 197 -11.72 -5.07 -3.80
CA LEU A 197 -11.47 -3.64 -4.00
C LEU A 197 -10.88 -3.37 -5.39
N GLY A 198 -9.91 -4.18 -5.82
CA GLY A 198 -9.30 -4.07 -7.15
C GLY A 198 -10.28 -4.30 -8.28
N SER A 199 -11.18 -5.28 -8.13
CA SER A 199 -12.27 -5.55 -9.09
C SER A 199 -13.24 -4.37 -9.22
N ALA A 200 -13.36 -3.53 -8.18
CA ALA A 200 -14.11 -2.29 -8.20
C ALA A 200 -13.30 -1.06 -8.67
N GLY A 201 -12.04 -1.26 -9.08
CA GLY A 201 -11.13 -0.20 -9.54
C GLY A 201 -10.48 0.59 -8.41
N VAL A 202 -10.51 0.10 -7.16
CA VAL A 202 -9.94 0.77 -5.99
C VAL A 202 -8.43 0.50 -5.91
N VAL A 203 -7.64 1.57 -5.81
CA VAL A 203 -6.24 1.47 -5.38
C VAL A 203 -6.18 1.48 -3.85
N VAL A 204 -5.50 0.50 -3.27
CA VAL A 204 -5.38 0.33 -1.82
C VAL A 204 -4.00 0.77 -1.37
N LEU A 205 -3.92 1.75 -0.47
CA LEU A 205 -2.71 2.01 0.31
C LEU A 205 -2.62 0.96 1.42
N LEU A 206 -1.90 -0.13 1.17
CA LEU A 206 -1.81 -1.26 2.09
C LEU A 206 -0.65 -1.08 3.06
N ARG A 207 -0.94 -1.19 4.36
CA ARG A 207 -0.01 -0.91 5.46
C ARG A 207 0.14 -2.13 6.38
N PRO A 208 0.77 -3.21 5.90
CA PRO A 208 0.89 -4.44 6.68
C PRO A 208 1.94 -4.26 7.79
N LEU A 209 1.72 -4.93 8.92
CA LEU A 209 2.68 -5.02 10.03
C LEU A 209 3.17 -3.63 10.51
N HIS A 210 2.23 -2.69 10.56
CA HIS A 210 2.49 -1.34 11.02
C HIS A 210 3.08 -1.32 12.44
N GLU A 211 3.88 -0.30 12.70
CA GLU A 211 4.61 -0.11 13.95
C GLU A 211 5.44 -1.33 14.38
N GLY A 212 5.93 -2.13 13.42
CA GLY A 212 6.76 -3.30 13.72
C GLY A 212 8.07 -2.98 14.45
N ASN A 213 8.47 -1.71 14.50
CA ASN A 213 9.57 -1.23 15.34
C ASN A 213 9.16 -0.95 16.80
N GLY A 214 7.88 -1.04 17.18
CA GLY A 214 7.40 -1.05 18.56
C GLY A 214 7.34 -2.48 19.13
N SER A 215 6.96 -2.64 20.40
CA SER A 215 6.91 -3.96 21.06
C SER A 215 5.50 -4.43 21.48
N TRP A 216 4.48 -3.62 21.20
CA TRP A 216 3.08 -3.88 21.61
C TRP A 216 2.34 -4.86 20.69
N PHE A 217 2.78 -5.06 19.44
CA PHE A 217 2.20 -6.06 18.55
C PHE A 217 2.97 -7.39 18.58
N TRP A 218 2.33 -8.51 18.24
CA TRP A 218 3.01 -9.82 18.18
C TRP A 218 4.11 -9.86 17.11
N TRP A 219 3.98 -9.07 16.04
CA TRP A 219 5.03 -8.90 15.03
C TRP A 219 6.13 -7.89 15.43
N GLY A 220 5.94 -7.15 16.52
CA GLY A 220 6.86 -6.11 16.99
C GLY A 220 8.18 -6.64 17.55
N GLN A 221 9.02 -5.74 18.05
CA GLN A 221 10.30 -6.04 18.69
C GLN A 221 10.17 -6.95 19.90
N ASP A 222 11.01 -7.98 19.94
CA ASP A 222 11.32 -8.75 21.14
C ASP A 222 12.20 -7.91 22.07
N MET A 223 11.63 -7.35 23.14
CA MET A 223 12.35 -6.42 24.02
C MET A 223 13.65 -7.00 24.63
N PRO A 224 13.71 -8.28 25.04
CA PRO A 224 14.97 -8.92 25.45
C PRO A 224 16.08 -8.90 24.40
N THR A 225 15.79 -9.08 23.11
CA THR A 225 16.82 -9.09 22.04
C THR A 225 16.91 -7.83 21.21
N ARG A 226 15.92 -6.93 21.32
CA ARG A 226 15.83 -5.69 20.55
C ARG A 226 15.76 -5.95 19.05
N LYS A 227 15.08 -7.04 18.66
CA LYS A 227 14.99 -7.53 17.28
C LYS A 227 13.57 -7.98 16.94
N THR A 228 13.22 -7.86 15.66
CA THR A 228 12.06 -8.53 15.05
C THR A 228 12.40 -8.91 13.61
N PHE A 229 11.65 -9.86 13.05
CA PHE A 229 11.63 -10.20 11.62
C PHE A 229 10.40 -9.63 10.90
N ALA A 230 9.78 -8.56 11.44
CA ALA A 230 8.65 -7.87 10.82
C ALA A 230 8.91 -7.49 9.34
N ARG A 231 10.14 -7.10 8.99
CA ARG A 231 10.51 -6.78 7.60
C ARG A 231 10.44 -7.98 6.66
N ASP A 232 10.77 -9.18 7.16
CA ASP A 232 10.76 -10.41 6.37
C ASP A 232 9.32 -10.88 6.17
N LEU A 233 8.47 -10.73 7.20
CA LEU A 233 7.04 -10.92 7.06
C LEU A 233 6.41 -9.88 6.11
N TYR A 234 6.85 -8.62 6.13
CA TYR A 234 6.36 -7.60 5.20
C TYR A 234 6.60 -8.04 3.75
N ARG A 235 7.82 -8.50 3.45
CA ARG A 235 8.19 -9.03 2.13
C ARG A 235 7.38 -10.27 1.76
N ASP A 236 7.06 -11.12 2.73
CA ASP A 236 6.20 -12.30 2.54
C ASP A 236 4.75 -11.90 2.19
N VAL A 237 4.20 -10.85 2.82
CA VAL A 237 2.90 -10.26 2.40
C VAL A 237 3.00 -9.67 0.99
N PHE A 238 4.06 -8.93 0.69
CA PHE A 238 4.34 -8.39 -0.65
C PHE A 238 4.32 -9.48 -1.72
N PHE A 239 5.08 -10.56 -1.50
CA PHE A 239 5.16 -11.67 -2.42
C PHE A 239 3.81 -12.38 -2.57
N TYR A 240 3.09 -12.61 -1.46
CA TYR A 240 1.78 -13.25 -1.52
C TYR A 240 0.77 -12.44 -2.35
N ILE A 241 0.67 -11.12 -2.13
CA ILE A 241 -0.28 -10.28 -2.86
C ILE A 241 0.13 -10.11 -4.34
N THR A 242 1.39 -9.81 -4.61
CA THR A 242 1.84 -9.47 -5.98
C THR A 242 2.17 -10.68 -6.85
N GLN A 243 2.79 -11.72 -6.29
CA GLN A 243 3.26 -12.88 -7.05
C GLN A 243 2.28 -14.05 -6.98
N THR A 244 1.76 -14.37 -5.79
CA THR A 244 0.83 -15.49 -5.62
C THR A 244 -0.59 -15.12 -6.06
N ARG A 245 -1.12 -13.99 -5.57
CA ARG A 245 -2.49 -13.52 -5.89
C ARG A 245 -2.55 -12.67 -7.16
N ARG A 246 -1.41 -12.16 -7.65
CA ARG A 246 -1.31 -11.32 -8.86
C ARG A 246 -2.21 -10.09 -8.81
N LEU A 247 -2.27 -9.47 -7.64
CA LEU A 247 -3.03 -8.26 -7.39
C LEU A 247 -2.11 -7.05 -7.48
N HIS A 248 -2.47 -6.11 -8.36
CA HIS A 248 -1.61 -5.01 -8.81
C HIS A 248 -2.24 -3.64 -8.55
N ASN A 249 -3.29 -3.57 -7.73
CA ASN A 249 -4.00 -2.36 -7.34
C ASN A 249 -3.55 -1.82 -5.96
N VAL A 250 -2.30 -2.08 -5.57
CA VAL A 250 -1.79 -1.77 -4.23
C VAL A 250 -0.63 -0.78 -4.30
N LEU A 251 -0.63 0.18 -3.37
CA LEU A 251 0.54 0.96 -2.99
C LEU A 251 1.01 0.52 -1.60
N TRP A 252 2.29 0.15 -1.49
CA TRP A 252 2.90 -0.44 -0.31
C TRP A 252 3.39 0.64 0.66
N VAL A 253 2.76 0.74 1.82
CA VAL A 253 3.09 1.74 2.85
C VAL A 253 3.90 1.06 3.96
N TYR A 254 5.12 1.54 4.19
CA TYR A 254 5.89 1.21 5.39
C TYR A 254 5.58 2.23 6.48
N SER A 255 5.13 1.77 7.64
CA SER A 255 4.64 2.65 8.70
C SER A 255 5.27 2.30 10.04
N PRO A 256 6.46 2.86 10.35
CA PRO A 256 7.06 2.69 11.66
C PRO A 256 6.30 3.54 12.69
N GLY A 257 6.17 3.04 13.91
CA GLY A 257 5.71 3.83 15.04
C GLY A 257 6.83 4.75 15.52
N ALA A 258 6.47 5.75 16.32
CA ALA A 258 7.45 6.52 17.08
C ALA A 258 8.11 5.59 18.12
N SER A 259 9.23 4.95 17.75
CA SER A 259 9.93 4.05 18.66
C SER A 259 10.94 4.82 19.50
N TRP A 260 10.83 4.67 20.82
CA TRP A 260 11.75 5.20 21.84
C TRP A 260 13.21 4.72 21.71
N ASP A 261 13.46 3.80 20.79
CA ASP A 261 14.29 2.65 21.11
C ASP A 261 15.16 2.19 19.91
N GLY A 262 15.01 2.88 18.76
CA GLY A 262 15.78 2.73 17.52
C GLY A 262 15.28 3.68 16.43
N PRO A 263 16.05 3.88 15.33
CA PRO A 263 15.62 4.70 14.19
C PRO A 263 14.32 4.19 13.56
N ALA A 264 13.50 5.09 13.01
CA ALA A 264 12.28 4.73 12.26
C ALA A 264 12.51 3.67 11.16
N LEU A 265 13.69 3.65 10.51
CA LEU A 265 14.00 2.74 9.40
C LEU A 265 14.64 1.40 9.83
N SER A 266 14.71 1.08 11.12
CA SER A 266 15.38 -0.13 11.63
C SER A 266 14.88 -1.44 11.01
N TYR A 267 13.59 -1.48 10.67
CA TYR A 267 12.93 -2.63 10.05
C TYR A 267 12.33 -2.30 8.69
N TYR A 268 12.93 -1.34 7.97
CA TYR A 268 12.57 -1.02 6.61
C TYR A 268 12.79 -2.26 5.72
N PRO A 269 11.78 -2.74 4.96
CA PRO A 269 11.90 -3.94 4.16
C PRO A 269 12.74 -3.75 2.89
N GLY A 270 13.12 -2.53 2.54
CA GLY A 270 13.91 -2.24 1.33
C GLY A 270 13.12 -1.36 0.35
N ALA A 271 13.84 -0.60 -0.46
CA ALA A 271 13.26 0.39 -1.37
C ALA A 271 12.44 -0.27 -2.50
N GLU A 272 12.71 -1.53 -2.80
CA GLU A 272 12.05 -2.36 -3.80
C GLU A 272 10.69 -2.93 -3.33
N TYR A 273 10.38 -2.86 -2.03
CA TYR A 273 9.12 -3.37 -1.45
C TYR A 273 8.18 -2.26 -0.98
N VAL A 274 8.58 -0.99 -1.07
CA VAL A 274 7.86 0.13 -0.45
C VAL A 274 7.64 1.26 -1.45
N ASP A 275 6.40 1.71 -1.54
CA ASP A 275 5.99 2.89 -2.31
C ASP A 275 6.03 4.16 -1.47
N MET A 276 5.62 4.09 -0.19
CA MET A 276 5.50 5.25 0.70
C MET A 276 6.02 4.95 2.10
N VAL A 277 6.62 5.94 2.77
CA VAL A 277 7.14 5.80 4.14
C VAL A 277 6.40 6.77 5.05
N CYS A 278 5.50 6.23 5.86
CA CYS A 278 4.50 7.02 6.56
C CYS A 278 4.41 6.61 8.05
N PRO A 279 5.14 7.27 8.95
CA PRO A 279 5.12 6.89 10.36
C PRO A 279 3.77 7.11 11.03
N SER A 280 3.50 6.32 12.07
CA SER A 280 2.45 6.59 13.05
C SER A 280 2.97 7.54 14.12
N ARG A 281 2.22 8.61 14.43
CA ARG A 281 2.64 9.59 15.43
C ARG A 281 1.51 10.09 16.33
N TYR A 282 1.56 9.65 17.58
CA TYR A 282 0.72 10.17 18.65
C TYR A 282 1.52 11.11 19.55
N ASP A 283 1.20 12.41 19.49
CA ASP A 283 1.92 13.46 20.20
C ASP A 283 1.09 14.73 20.34
N ASP A 284 1.02 15.29 21.54
CA ASP A 284 0.19 16.48 21.80
C ASP A 284 0.63 17.72 21.00
N ASP A 285 1.90 17.79 20.55
CA ASP A 285 2.45 18.90 19.76
C ASP A 285 2.71 18.52 18.29
N MET A 286 2.36 17.29 17.87
CA MET A 286 2.70 16.70 16.56
C MET A 286 4.21 16.70 16.24
N LEU A 287 5.07 16.62 17.24
CA LEU A 287 6.52 16.60 17.02
C LEU A 287 7.03 15.19 16.75
N MET A 288 7.80 14.96 15.69
CA MET A 288 8.45 13.67 15.40
C MET A 288 9.56 13.37 16.42
N LEU A 289 9.94 12.10 16.55
CA LEU A 289 11.04 11.72 17.43
C LEU A 289 12.34 12.42 16.98
N GLY A 290 13.08 12.95 17.95
CA GLY A 290 14.32 13.71 17.71
C GLY A 290 14.12 15.22 17.59
N GLU A 291 12.88 15.71 17.64
CA GLU A 291 12.59 17.16 17.61
C GLU A 291 12.70 17.81 18.99
N ARG A 292 12.40 17.08 20.07
CA ARG A 292 12.62 17.57 21.44
C ARG A 292 14.06 17.27 21.87
N THR A 293 14.77 18.31 22.31
CA THR A 293 16.15 18.19 22.80
C THR A 293 16.26 17.09 23.86
N GLY A 294 17.20 16.16 23.65
CA GLY A 294 17.48 15.07 24.60
C GLY A 294 16.48 13.91 24.58
N GLN A 295 15.45 13.94 23.72
CA GLN A 295 14.46 12.85 23.64
C GLN A 295 15.02 11.59 22.96
N SER A 296 15.82 11.76 21.90
CA SER A 296 16.38 10.66 21.12
C SER A 296 17.64 11.14 20.38
N PRO A 297 18.65 10.27 20.20
CA PRO A 297 19.76 10.56 19.29
C PRO A 297 19.35 10.43 17.81
N TYR A 298 18.20 9.85 17.51
CA TYR A 298 17.65 9.68 16.16
C TYR A 298 16.76 10.85 15.78
N ASN A 299 16.69 11.17 14.48
CA ASN A 299 15.76 12.14 13.93
C ASN A 299 14.93 11.46 12.85
N ASP A 300 13.75 10.98 13.24
CA ASP A 300 12.94 10.12 12.37
C ASP A 300 12.56 10.81 11.07
N TYR A 301 12.29 12.12 11.09
CA TYR A 301 11.94 12.86 9.87
C TYR A 301 13.12 12.93 8.89
N LYS A 302 14.32 13.25 9.38
CA LYS A 302 15.54 13.24 8.55
C LYS A 302 15.84 11.85 8.02
N ASP A 303 15.63 10.82 8.83
CA ASP A 303 15.88 9.43 8.43
C ASP A 303 14.94 9.03 7.29
N ILE A 304 13.62 9.21 7.43
CA ILE A 304 12.66 8.81 6.39
C ILE A 304 12.80 9.63 5.10
N LEU A 305 13.26 10.89 5.18
CA LEU A 305 13.56 11.72 4.01
C LEU A 305 14.62 11.07 3.09
N THR A 306 15.57 10.33 3.65
CA THR A 306 16.63 9.67 2.87
C THR A 306 16.11 8.60 1.91
N THR A 307 14.88 8.12 2.11
CA THR A 307 14.27 7.09 1.27
C THR A 307 13.84 7.60 -0.12
N GLY A 308 13.64 8.91 -0.27
CA GLY A 308 13.12 9.52 -1.51
C GLY A 308 11.70 9.09 -1.88
N LYS A 309 10.99 8.44 -0.95
CA LYS A 309 9.59 8.00 -1.10
C LYS A 309 8.65 9.11 -0.62
N PRO A 310 7.41 9.19 -1.15
CA PRO A 310 6.38 10.04 -0.57
C PRO A 310 6.17 9.72 0.91
N LEU A 311 5.95 10.77 1.71
CA LEU A 311 5.82 10.68 3.16
C LEU A 311 4.42 11.12 3.61
N GLY A 312 4.00 10.68 4.78
CA GLY A 312 2.77 11.13 5.44
C GLY A 312 2.69 10.63 6.87
N PHE A 313 1.71 11.09 7.64
CA PHE A 313 1.35 10.46 8.91
C PHE A 313 0.32 9.38 8.66
N ALA A 314 0.74 8.11 8.68
CA ALA A 314 -0.16 6.96 8.49
C ALA A 314 -1.17 6.82 9.62
N GLU A 315 -0.80 7.28 10.81
CA GLU A 315 -1.69 7.52 11.92
C GLU A 315 -1.23 8.78 12.64
N CYS A 316 -2.17 9.57 13.16
CA CYS A 316 -1.86 10.62 14.10
C CYS A 316 -2.98 10.89 15.09
N GLY A 317 -2.61 11.50 16.22
CA GLY A 317 -3.53 11.92 17.26
C GLY A 317 -2.81 12.45 18.50
N PRO A 318 -3.55 12.91 19.51
CA PRO A 318 -2.96 13.33 20.78
C PRO A 318 -2.42 12.14 21.58
N GLU A 319 -1.31 12.36 22.30
CA GLU A 319 -0.80 11.38 23.25
C GLU A 319 -1.64 11.41 24.54
N LYS A 320 -1.92 12.60 25.08
CA LYS A 320 -2.58 12.78 26.39
C LYS A 320 -3.89 13.54 26.31
N LYS A 321 -4.01 14.50 25.38
CA LYS A 321 -5.22 15.35 25.21
C LYS A 321 -6.36 14.62 24.48
N ARG A 322 -6.76 13.46 25.01
CA ARG A 322 -7.76 12.58 24.42
C ARG A 322 -9.19 12.87 24.86
N ASP A 323 -9.43 14.04 25.46
CA ASP A 323 -10.78 14.53 25.84
C ASP A 323 -11.47 15.31 24.71
N GLY A 324 -10.83 15.39 23.53
CA GLY A 324 -11.28 16.17 22.38
C GLY A 324 -10.74 17.59 22.35
N SER A 325 -10.00 18.03 23.39
CA SER A 325 -9.45 19.39 23.47
C SER A 325 -8.21 19.63 22.61
N TRP A 326 -7.67 18.58 21.98
CA TRP A 326 -6.49 18.68 21.12
C TRP A 326 -6.74 19.58 19.89
N ASP A 327 -5.79 20.48 19.63
CA ASP A 327 -5.84 21.43 18.50
C ASP A 327 -5.38 20.73 17.23
N SER A 328 -6.33 20.33 16.38
CA SER A 328 -6.04 19.60 15.14
C SER A 328 -5.20 20.41 14.13
N ARG A 329 -5.17 21.75 14.23
CA ARG A 329 -4.34 22.59 13.36
C ARG A 329 -2.84 22.37 13.57
N LEU A 330 -2.44 21.80 14.71
CA LEU A 330 -1.04 21.43 14.98
C LEU A 330 -0.49 20.50 13.92
N ILE A 331 -1.31 19.59 13.36
CA ILE A 331 -0.91 18.69 12.28
C ILE A 331 -0.35 19.52 11.11
N LEU A 332 -1.16 20.45 10.58
CA LEU A 332 -0.76 21.24 9.43
C LEU A 332 0.34 22.25 9.77
N LYS A 333 0.32 22.81 10.98
CA LYS A 333 1.40 23.68 11.47
C LYS A 333 2.75 22.98 11.40
N GLN A 334 2.86 21.76 11.95
CA GLN A 334 4.13 21.03 11.94
C GLN A 334 4.53 20.55 10.55
N ILE A 335 3.57 20.17 9.69
CA ILE A 335 3.86 19.86 8.29
C ILE A 335 4.47 21.09 7.59
N ARG A 336 3.94 22.30 7.80
CA ARG A 336 4.50 23.53 7.21
C ARG A 336 5.88 23.90 7.75
N GLU A 337 6.04 23.85 9.06
CA GLU A 337 7.22 24.41 9.73
C GLU A 337 8.38 23.42 9.81
N LYS A 338 8.09 22.12 9.92
CA LYS A 338 9.10 21.08 10.21
C LYS A 338 9.12 19.94 9.21
N TYR A 339 7.96 19.51 8.70
CA TYR A 339 7.85 18.31 7.85
C TYR A 339 7.24 18.58 6.46
N PRO A 340 7.78 19.53 5.66
CA PRO A 340 7.13 19.99 4.43
C PRO A 340 7.00 18.94 3.32
N ALA A 341 7.67 17.79 3.46
CA ALA A 341 7.56 16.65 2.56
C ALA A 341 6.38 15.71 2.91
N MET A 342 5.72 15.88 4.05
CA MET A 342 4.54 15.10 4.42
C MET A 342 3.34 15.49 3.54
N THR A 343 2.73 14.49 2.91
CA THR A 343 1.69 14.64 1.87
C THR A 343 0.31 14.23 2.34
N TYR A 344 0.20 13.61 3.52
CA TYR A 344 -1.07 13.33 4.15
C TYR A 344 -0.94 13.21 5.66
N PHE A 345 -2.07 13.35 6.34
CA PHE A 345 -2.24 12.91 7.72
C PHE A 345 -3.48 12.03 7.82
N HIS A 346 -3.51 11.14 8.80
CA HIS A 346 -4.61 10.21 8.97
C HIS A 346 -4.95 10.07 10.45
N CYS A 347 -6.03 10.72 10.88
CA CYS A 347 -6.41 10.71 12.28
C CYS A 347 -7.00 9.35 12.68
N TRP A 348 -6.60 8.84 13.85
CA TRP A 348 -7.18 7.63 14.41
C TRP A 348 -8.67 7.83 14.76
N ASN A 349 -9.42 6.74 14.95
CA ASN A 349 -10.83 6.78 15.31
C ASN A 349 -11.06 7.07 16.80
N GLY A 350 -10.07 6.81 17.66
CA GLY A 350 -10.22 6.87 19.11
C GLY A 350 -10.92 5.64 19.70
N TRP A 351 -11.26 5.69 20.98
CA TRP A 351 -12.01 4.65 21.68
C TRP A 351 -12.77 5.26 22.87
N GLN A 352 -13.44 4.46 23.67
CA GLN A 352 -14.18 4.97 24.82
C GLN A 352 -13.26 5.75 25.77
N GLY A 353 -13.56 7.05 25.96
CA GLY A 353 -12.76 7.95 26.79
C GLY A 353 -11.52 8.53 26.10
N ALA A 354 -11.30 8.23 24.81
CA ALA A 354 -10.19 8.75 24.03
C ALA A 354 -10.66 9.23 22.65
N VAL A 355 -10.70 10.55 22.46
CA VAL A 355 -11.10 11.23 21.23
C VAL A 355 -9.89 11.50 20.36
N MET A 356 -9.93 11.03 19.11
CA MET A 356 -8.90 11.25 18.09
C MET A 356 -9.50 11.53 16.70
N GLU A 357 -10.77 11.20 16.52
CA GLU A 357 -11.53 11.41 15.31
C GLU A 357 -11.77 12.91 15.05
N LEU A 358 -11.54 13.33 13.80
CA LEU A 358 -11.66 14.73 13.37
C LEU A 358 -13.03 15.33 13.73
N ALA A 359 -14.09 14.51 13.71
CA ALA A 359 -15.45 14.92 14.05
C ALA A 359 -15.55 15.58 15.44
N ARG A 360 -14.65 15.26 16.37
CA ARG A 360 -14.71 15.69 17.77
C ARG A 360 -13.47 16.43 18.27
N LEU A 361 -12.42 16.57 17.43
CA LEU A 361 -11.26 17.40 17.73
C LEU A 361 -11.57 18.90 17.63
N ARG A 362 -10.77 19.75 18.30
CA ARG A 362 -10.89 21.21 18.18
C ARG A 362 -10.27 21.71 16.88
N PHE A 363 -10.87 22.79 16.37
CA PHE A 363 -10.41 23.52 15.20
C PHE A 363 -10.37 22.71 13.89
N THR A 364 -11.20 21.65 13.81
CA THR A 364 -11.28 20.79 12.63
C THR A 364 -11.77 21.56 11.40
N GLU A 365 -12.73 22.47 11.57
CA GLU A 365 -13.22 23.32 10.48
C GLU A 365 -12.10 24.19 9.92
N GLU A 366 -11.27 24.80 10.76
CA GLU A 366 -10.12 25.58 10.35
C GLU A 366 -9.07 24.72 9.65
N LEU A 367 -8.79 23.52 10.16
CA LEU A 367 -7.88 22.57 9.52
C LEU A 367 -8.40 22.19 8.11
N LEU A 368 -9.66 21.79 7.99
CA LEU A 368 -10.23 21.29 6.73
C LEU A 368 -10.54 22.38 5.69
N ASN A 369 -10.65 23.64 6.11
CA ASN A 369 -10.80 24.78 5.19
C ASN A 369 -9.47 25.44 4.82
N ASP A 370 -8.35 24.99 5.39
CA ASP A 370 -7.05 25.50 5.01
C ASP A 370 -6.70 25.09 3.56
N SER A 371 -6.25 26.05 2.76
CA SER A 371 -5.87 25.86 1.35
C SER A 371 -4.83 24.76 1.08
N TRP A 372 -4.04 24.32 2.07
CA TRP A 372 -3.11 23.22 1.92
C TRP A 372 -3.77 21.85 2.05
N VAL A 373 -4.91 21.76 2.74
CA VAL A 373 -5.59 20.50 3.00
C VAL A 373 -6.43 20.11 1.79
N ILE A 374 -6.40 18.83 1.44
CA ILE A 374 -7.20 18.22 0.38
C ILE A 374 -8.29 17.42 1.06
N THR A 375 -9.54 17.84 0.87
CA THR A 375 -10.75 17.07 1.23
C THR A 375 -11.20 16.22 0.04
N ARG A 376 -12.14 15.28 0.24
CA ARG A 376 -12.52 14.28 -0.80
C ARG A 376 -12.82 14.90 -2.16
N ASP A 377 -13.57 16.00 -2.17
CA ASP A 377 -14.05 16.63 -3.39
C ASP A 377 -12.94 17.41 -4.13
N GLU A 378 -11.75 17.52 -3.53
CA GLU A 378 -10.57 18.21 -4.07
C GLU A 378 -9.46 17.25 -4.54
N VAL A 379 -9.68 15.94 -4.43
CA VAL A 379 -8.76 14.91 -4.91
C VAL A 379 -8.74 14.91 -6.44
N ASP A 380 -7.60 15.27 -7.03
CA ASP A 380 -7.47 15.55 -8.47
C ASP A 380 -6.55 14.60 -9.25
N TRP A 381 -6.07 13.51 -8.65
CA TRP A 381 -5.12 12.59 -9.32
C TRP A 381 -5.68 11.96 -10.60
N ARG A 382 -6.99 11.69 -10.67
CA ARG A 382 -7.64 11.10 -11.86
C ARG A 382 -7.58 12.04 -13.07
N GLN A 383 -7.45 13.34 -12.85
CA GLN A 383 -7.31 14.32 -13.93
C GLN A 383 -5.91 14.25 -14.57
N MET A 384 -4.92 13.70 -13.84
CA MET A 384 -3.57 13.46 -14.37
C MET A 384 -3.50 12.28 -15.32
N ALA A 385 -4.48 11.37 -15.30
CA ALA A 385 -4.48 10.15 -16.09
C ALA A 385 -4.71 10.39 -17.61
N GLY A 386 -4.93 11.65 -18.02
CA GLY A 386 -5.37 11.99 -19.38
C GLY A 386 -6.77 11.45 -19.68
N PRO A 387 -7.40 11.85 -20.80
CA PRO A 387 -8.63 11.21 -21.23
C PRO A 387 -8.31 9.75 -21.56
N THR A 388 -8.78 8.82 -20.72
CA THR A 388 -8.87 7.41 -21.09
C THR A 388 -9.78 7.35 -22.31
N THR A 389 -9.22 7.07 -23.49
CA THR A 389 -10.01 6.70 -24.67
C THR A 389 -10.64 5.35 -24.39
N SER A 390 -11.69 5.33 -23.57
CA SER A 390 -12.67 4.27 -23.57
C SER A 390 -13.42 4.40 -24.90
N SER A 391 -12.91 3.74 -25.93
CA SER A 391 -13.70 3.43 -27.10
C SER A 391 -14.76 2.43 -26.68
N ARG A 392 -15.81 2.93 -26.02
CA ARG A 392 -17.09 2.24 -25.96
C ARG A 392 -17.51 2.01 -27.42
N PRO A 393 -17.73 0.77 -27.89
CA PRO A 393 -18.26 0.57 -29.23
C PRO A 393 -19.60 1.28 -29.30
N THR A 394 -19.65 2.38 -30.04
CA THR A 394 -20.90 3.01 -30.42
C THR A 394 -21.66 1.98 -31.23
N THR A 395 -22.83 1.56 -30.74
CA THR A 395 -23.83 0.84 -31.51
C THR A 395 -24.24 1.72 -32.68
N THR A 396 -23.50 1.60 -33.78
CA THR A 396 -23.84 2.18 -35.07
C THR A 396 -24.77 1.20 -35.78
N SER A 397 -25.77 1.80 -36.41
CA SER A 397 -26.87 1.22 -37.15
C SER A 397 -26.53 -0.03 -37.98
N ARG A 398 -27.42 -1.01 -37.86
CA ARG A 398 -27.56 -2.17 -38.75
C ARG A 398 -27.52 -1.75 -40.23
N PRO A 399 -26.61 -2.29 -41.06
CA PRO A 399 -26.63 -2.06 -42.50
C PRO A 399 -27.82 -2.77 -43.17
N PRO A 400 -28.36 -2.26 -44.29
CA PRO A 400 -29.52 -2.85 -44.95
C PRO A 400 -29.16 -4.20 -45.57
N LYS A 401 -30.16 -5.08 -45.56
CA LYS A 401 -30.11 -6.46 -46.04
C LYS A 401 -29.83 -6.48 -47.56
N PRO A 402 -28.82 -7.22 -48.06
CA PRO A 402 -28.64 -7.39 -49.50
C PRO A 402 -29.73 -8.31 -50.07
N THR A 403 -30.35 -7.85 -51.15
CA THR A 403 -31.28 -8.59 -52.01
C THR A 403 -30.54 -9.72 -52.71
N SER A 404 -30.97 -10.97 -52.49
CA SER A 404 -30.47 -12.14 -53.21
C SER A 404 -31.36 -12.47 -54.40
N THR A 405 -30.76 -12.52 -55.60
CA THR A 405 -31.30 -13.16 -56.80
C THR A 405 -30.63 -14.55 -56.92
N PRO A 406 -31.37 -15.62 -57.27
CA PRO A 406 -30.89 -17.00 -57.08
C PRO A 406 -29.91 -17.46 -58.17
N PRO A 407 -28.88 -18.27 -57.86
CA PRO A 407 -28.05 -18.91 -58.87
C PRO A 407 -28.75 -20.15 -59.46
N LYS A 408 -28.60 -20.30 -60.78
CA LYS A 408 -29.04 -21.46 -61.57
C LYS A 408 -28.27 -22.73 -61.16
N THR A 409 -29.00 -23.83 -61.16
CA THR A 409 -28.55 -25.21 -60.96
C THR A 409 -27.60 -25.67 -62.06
N GLN A 410 -26.48 -26.28 -61.69
CA GLN A 410 -25.77 -27.25 -62.52
C GLN A 410 -25.46 -28.50 -61.70
N ASN A 411 -26.07 -29.60 -62.13
CA ASN A 411 -25.84 -30.95 -61.64
C ASN A 411 -24.41 -31.39 -62.01
N ASN A 412 -23.71 -32.03 -61.09
CA ASN A 412 -22.74 -33.07 -61.43
C ASN A 412 -22.69 -34.17 -60.37
N PRO A 413 -22.49 -35.43 -60.79
CA PRO A 413 -22.89 -36.62 -60.04
C PRO A 413 -21.90 -37.05 -58.95
N VAL A 414 -22.46 -37.65 -57.91
CA VAL A 414 -21.76 -38.23 -56.75
C VAL A 414 -21.11 -39.56 -57.14
N ILE A 415 -19.79 -39.67 -57.01
CA ILE A 415 -19.06 -40.95 -57.05
C ILE A 415 -18.70 -41.33 -55.61
N ARG A 416 -19.31 -42.40 -55.09
CA ARG A 416 -18.96 -43.02 -53.81
C ARG A 416 -17.97 -44.17 -54.04
N PRO A 417 -16.86 -44.26 -53.28
CA PRO A 417 -16.02 -45.45 -53.30
C PRO A 417 -16.66 -46.63 -52.53
N PRO A 418 -16.44 -47.87 -52.99
CA PRO A 418 -17.12 -49.05 -52.46
C PRO A 418 -16.54 -49.51 -51.11
N VAL A 419 -17.44 -49.97 -50.25
CA VAL A 419 -17.16 -50.80 -49.08
C VAL A 419 -16.88 -52.22 -49.57
N THR A 420 -15.76 -52.81 -49.16
CA THR A 420 -15.58 -54.27 -49.19
C THR A 420 -15.15 -54.77 -47.82
N ARG A 421 -16.03 -55.65 -47.32
CA ARG A 421 -16.02 -56.61 -46.21
C ARG A 421 -14.76 -56.79 -45.38
#